data_AF-A0A5B8L4R0-F1
#
_entry.id   AF-A0A5B8L4R0-F1
#
_cell.length_a   1.000
_cell.length_b   1.000
_cell.length_c   1.000
_cell.angle_alpha   90.00
_cell.angle_beta   90.00
_cell.angle_gamma   90.00
#
_symmetry.space_group_name_H-M   'P 1'
#
loop_
_entity.id
_entity.type
_entity.pdbx_description
1 polymer ?
#
loop_
_entity_poly.entity_id
_entity_poly.type
_entity_poly.pdbx_seq_one_letter_code
_entity_poly.pdbx_strand_id
1 'polypeptide(L)'
;MEKRIRIISGLVLFAFVTMHLINVALGLHSVEMMDRARPLLMGAWTNLAGTLLLTLSLGAHFALGMLAIYRRTTLRLSPTDTVQVIASLAIVPLLAPHVVGTAIAARYGVVPSFASLIPYFWIDQPLEGLRQVVLLAVLWIHGCIGVYTWARIQLWWARAGAFLYPFAVAIPVLGLLGFVEAGNQVIAEGRPALPPMQLALPFEEILAILKSINWTVFYVYVGLVVLVLVARQLRLASNDGLVRVSFDGGMAAAGTQGMTLLDIARLNDVPMANLCRGRGRCGTCRVEIANGGMLPLMEAEEEKTLARVGAPAGTRLSCQLAPPAGEFKVRRLVPPFLRARDLHRFDEAHRLSEHGAAEAAE
;
A
#
# COMPACT_ATOMS: atom_id res chain seq x y z
N MET A 1 3.99 16.43 2.43
CA MET A 1 4.56 15.59 3.51
C MET A 1 3.92 14.20 3.55
N GLU A 2 2.59 14.11 3.46
CA GLU A 2 1.81 12.86 3.50
C GLU A 2 2.33 11.74 2.58
N LYS A 3 2.67 12.06 1.32
CA LYS A 3 3.15 11.06 0.35
C LYS A 3 4.43 10.36 0.80
N ARG A 4 5.32 11.08 1.51
CA ARG A 4 6.58 10.55 2.07
C ARG A 4 6.29 9.66 3.28
N ILE A 5 5.46 10.12 4.20
CA ILE A 5 5.07 9.32 5.37
C ILE A 5 4.46 8.00 4.92
N ARG A 6 3.54 8.02 3.94
CA ARG A 6 2.87 6.81 3.45
C ARG A 6 3.84 5.77 2.86
N ILE A 7 4.89 6.21 2.15
CA ILE A 7 5.86 5.27 1.59
C ILE A 7 6.83 4.76 2.65
N ILE A 8 7.30 5.63 3.55
CA ILE A 8 8.22 5.24 4.62
C ILE A 8 7.53 4.25 5.56
N SER A 9 6.31 4.56 6.02
CA SER A 9 5.55 3.66 6.88
C SER A 9 5.26 2.32 6.20
N GLY A 10 4.91 2.33 4.91
CA GLY A 10 4.72 1.11 4.13
C GLY A 10 6.00 0.27 3.99
N LEU A 11 7.15 0.91 3.77
CA LEU A 11 8.45 0.22 3.67
C LEU A 11 8.90 -0.37 5.00
N VAL A 12 8.67 0.32 6.12
CA VAL A 12 8.94 -0.21 7.46
C VAL A 12 8.14 -1.48 7.73
N LEU A 13 6.83 -1.44 7.46
CA LEU A 13 5.95 -2.61 7.63
C LEU A 13 6.34 -3.76 6.68
N PHE A 14 6.69 -3.43 5.43
CA PHE A 14 7.13 -4.42 4.45
C PHE A 14 8.45 -5.09 4.87
N ALA A 15 9.41 -4.33 5.41
CA ALA A 15 10.66 -4.87 5.94
C ALA A 15 10.42 -5.82 7.11
N PHE A 16 9.58 -5.43 8.07
CA PHE A 16 9.19 -6.28 9.19
C PHE A 16 8.59 -7.62 8.72
N VAL A 17 7.59 -7.56 7.84
CA VAL A 17 6.95 -8.77 7.31
C VAL A 17 7.95 -9.62 6.54
N THR A 18 8.83 -9.01 5.74
CA THR A 18 9.85 -9.74 4.98
C THR A 18 10.77 -10.52 5.93
N MET A 19 11.28 -9.87 6.98
CA MET A 19 12.12 -10.54 7.99
C MET A 19 11.35 -11.62 8.74
N HIS A 20 10.07 -11.39 9.02
CA HIS A 20 9.22 -12.37 9.68
C HIS A 20 9.03 -13.62 8.81
N LEU A 21 8.73 -13.46 7.52
CA LEU A 21 8.59 -14.57 6.58
C LEU A 21 9.91 -15.31 6.34
N ILE A 22 11.04 -14.61 6.33
CA ILE A 22 12.37 -15.25 6.30
C ILE A 22 12.55 -16.13 7.54
N ASN A 23 12.12 -15.66 8.72
CA ASN A 23 12.15 -16.47 9.94
C ASN A 23 11.26 -17.70 9.82
N VAL A 24 10.04 -17.56 9.27
CA VAL A 24 9.10 -18.67 9.09
C VAL A 24 9.66 -19.70 8.09
N ALA A 25 10.35 -19.25 7.05
CA ALA A 25 10.97 -20.12 6.05
C ALA A 25 12.02 -21.07 6.66
N LEU A 26 12.65 -20.70 7.80
CA LEU A 26 13.58 -21.58 8.51
C LEU A 26 12.89 -22.83 9.11
N GLY A 27 11.55 -22.87 9.14
CA GLY A 27 10.79 -24.07 9.48
C GLY A 27 11.03 -25.25 8.53
N LEU A 28 11.53 -24.98 7.30
CA LEU A 28 12.02 -26.00 6.38
C LEU A 28 13.16 -26.86 6.96
N HIS A 29 13.89 -26.31 7.94
CA HIS A 29 14.95 -27.02 8.63
C HIS A 29 14.46 -27.58 9.96
N SER A 30 14.04 -26.70 10.88
CA SER A 30 13.43 -27.12 12.15
C SER A 30 12.70 -25.99 12.85
N VAL A 31 11.69 -26.32 13.67
CA VAL A 31 11.04 -25.37 14.59
C VAL A 31 12.06 -24.70 15.51
N GLU A 32 13.06 -25.45 15.97
CA GLU A 32 14.12 -24.91 16.83
C GLU A 32 14.99 -23.86 16.11
N MET A 33 15.29 -24.08 14.81
CA MET A 33 16.02 -23.11 14.01
C MET A 33 15.25 -21.79 13.87
N MET A 34 13.92 -21.86 13.72
CA MET A 34 13.07 -20.66 13.71
C MET A 34 13.23 -19.86 15.00
N ASP A 35 13.18 -20.52 16.16
CA ASP A 35 13.33 -19.85 17.46
C ASP A 35 14.76 -19.36 17.72
N ARG A 36 15.79 -20.10 17.32
CA ARG A 36 17.20 -19.67 17.43
C ARG A 36 17.51 -18.45 16.56
N ALA A 37 16.93 -18.35 15.37
CA ALA A 37 17.12 -17.21 14.47
C ALA A 37 16.27 -15.98 14.86
N ARG A 38 15.24 -16.17 15.68
CA ARG A 38 14.29 -15.12 16.05
C ARG A 38 14.92 -13.88 16.69
N PRO A 39 15.88 -13.96 17.63
CA PRO A 39 16.52 -12.77 18.16
C PRO A 39 17.23 -11.94 17.08
N LEU A 40 17.82 -12.58 16.08
CA LEU A 40 18.50 -11.90 14.98
C LEU A 40 17.51 -11.22 14.02
N LEU A 41 16.45 -11.92 13.62
CA LEU A 41 15.50 -11.42 12.63
C LEU A 41 14.45 -10.49 13.25
N MET A 42 13.95 -10.83 14.43
CA MET A 42 12.85 -10.12 15.11
C MET A 42 13.31 -9.17 16.21
N GLY A 43 14.54 -9.29 16.73
CA GLY A 43 14.98 -8.52 17.90
C GLY A 43 14.97 -6.99 17.72
N ALA A 44 15.24 -6.50 16.50
CA ALA A 44 15.14 -5.08 16.17
C ALA A 44 13.69 -4.55 16.26
N TRP A 45 12.70 -5.44 16.16
CA TRP A 45 11.27 -5.13 16.10
C TRP A 45 10.56 -5.34 17.42
N THR A 46 11.07 -6.21 18.29
CA THR A 46 10.45 -6.60 19.57
C THR A 46 10.94 -5.81 20.77
N ASN A 47 11.92 -4.91 20.60
CA ASN A 47 12.30 -3.94 21.63
C ASN A 47 11.36 -2.71 21.61
N LEU A 48 11.47 -1.83 22.60
CA LEU A 48 10.64 -0.63 22.73
C LEU A 48 10.68 0.25 21.47
N ALA A 49 11.89 0.55 20.96
CA ALA A 49 12.06 1.41 19.79
C ALA A 49 11.44 0.79 18.53
N GLY A 50 11.68 -0.50 18.29
CA GLY A 50 11.10 -1.25 17.19
C GLY A 50 9.58 -1.32 17.27
N THR A 51 9.03 -1.60 18.46
CA THR A 51 7.59 -1.69 18.68
C THR A 51 6.90 -0.33 18.46
N LEU A 52 7.49 0.76 18.96
CA LEU A 52 7.01 2.11 18.72
C LEU A 52 7.05 2.45 17.23
N LEU A 53 8.15 2.15 16.55
CA LEU A 53 8.30 2.38 15.12
C LEU A 53 7.24 1.63 14.30
N LEU A 54 6.99 0.36 14.62
CA LEU A 54 5.96 -0.45 13.96
C LEU A 54 4.55 0.07 14.23
N THR A 55 4.24 0.41 15.49
CA THR A 55 2.92 0.91 15.89
C THR A 55 2.62 2.25 15.21
N LEU A 56 3.58 3.18 15.22
CA LEU A 56 3.44 4.47 14.54
C LEU A 56 3.35 4.30 13.02
N SER A 57 4.14 3.39 12.44
CA SER A 57 4.09 3.10 11.00
C SER A 57 2.75 2.50 10.60
N LEU A 58 2.24 1.53 11.36
CA LEU A 58 0.93 0.92 11.12
C LEU A 58 -0.19 1.95 11.21
N GLY A 59 -0.21 2.75 12.29
CA GLY A 59 -1.21 3.81 12.48
C GLY A 59 -1.16 4.86 11.37
N ALA A 60 0.02 5.36 11.01
CA ALA A 60 0.20 6.33 9.93
C ALA A 60 -0.17 5.74 8.56
N HIS A 61 0.22 4.50 8.27
CA HIS A 61 -0.11 3.83 7.02
C HIS A 61 -1.63 3.63 6.88
N PHE A 62 -2.28 3.16 7.94
CA PHE A 62 -3.72 2.98 8.02
C PHE A 62 -4.48 4.31 7.82
N ALA A 63 -4.14 5.33 8.60
CA ALA A 63 -4.80 6.64 8.54
C ALA A 63 -4.66 7.29 7.16
N LEU A 64 -3.46 7.26 6.57
CA LEU A 64 -3.23 7.79 5.22
C LEU A 64 -3.90 6.94 4.13
N GLY A 65 -4.10 5.64 4.36
CA GLY A 65 -4.90 4.76 3.51
C GLY A 65 -6.38 5.14 3.51
N MET A 66 -6.95 5.33 4.71
CA MET A 66 -8.34 5.79 4.88
C MET A 66 -8.56 7.18 4.27
N LEU A 67 -7.63 8.11 4.52
CA LEU A 67 -7.65 9.43 3.91
C LEU A 67 -7.58 9.36 2.37
N ALA A 68 -6.82 8.42 1.82
CA ALA A 68 -6.76 8.21 0.37
C ALA A 68 -8.09 7.68 -0.18
N ILE A 69 -8.81 6.81 0.54
CA ILE A 69 -10.16 6.36 0.15
C ILE A 69 -11.14 7.54 0.23
N TYR A 70 -11.13 8.30 1.33
CA TYR A 70 -11.97 9.48 1.52
C TYR A 70 -11.83 10.50 0.40
N ARG A 71 -10.59 10.81 -0.02
CA ARG A 71 -10.30 11.83 -1.05
C ARG A 71 -10.66 11.40 -2.47
N ARG A 72 -10.80 10.09 -2.76
CA ARG A 72 -11.18 9.62 -4.11
C ARG A 72 -12.56 10.11 -4.51
N THR A 73 -12.67 10.75 -5.66
CA THR A 73 -13.96 11.17 -6.25
C THR A 73 -14.72 10.03 -6.92
N THR A 74 -13.99 9.05 -7.46
CA THR A 74 -14.55 7.83 -8.05
C THR A 74 -13.93 6.57 -7.45
N LEU A 75 -14.75 5.52 -7.31
CA LEU A 75 -14.31 4.16 -6.96
C LEU A 75 -14.22 3.25 -8.18
N ARG A 76 -14.27 3.81 -9.40
CA ARG A 76 -13.87 3.10 -10.63
C ARG A 76 -12.34 3.01 -10.64
N LEU A 77 -11.84 1.89 -10.11
CA LEU A 77 -10.41 1.62 -9.97
C LEU A 77 -9.92 0.74 -11.12
N SER A 78 -8.64 0.87 -11.47
CA SER A 78 -7.98 -0.14 -12.30
C SER A 78 -7.97 -1.50 -11.58
N PRO A 79 -7.94 -2.65 -12.27
CA PRO A 79 -7.96 -3.97 -11.63
C PRO A 79 -6.92 -4.13 -10.53
N THR A 80 -5.69 -3.65 -10.74
CA THR A 80 -4.64 -3.72 -9.72
C THR A 80 -4.91 -2.81 -8.52
N ASP A 81 -5.49 -1.63 -8.72
CA ASP A 81 -5.88 -0.75 -7.61
C ASP A 81 -7.04 -1.37 -6.82
N THR A 82 -7.99 -2.03 -7.49
CA THR A 82 -9.08 -2.79 -6.86
C THR A 82 -8.51 -3.89 -5.96
N VAL A 83 -7.61 -4.73 -6.50
CA VAL A 83 -6.94 -5.79 -5.73
C VAL A 83 -6.20 -5.19 -4.53
N GLN A 84 -5.44 -4.11 -4.72
CA GLN A 84 -4.69 -3.49 -3.63
C GLN A 84 -5.59 -2.95 -2.51
N VAL A 85 -6.73 -2.34 -2.86
CA VAL A 85 -7.69 -1.79 -1.90
C VAL A 85 -8.41 -2.91 -1.17
N ILE A 86 -8.95 -3.90 -1.87
CA ILE A 86 -9.62 -5.05 -1.25
C ILE A 86 -8.66 -5.76 -0.31
N ALA A 87 -7.43 -6.03 -0.77
CA ALA A 87 -6.41 -6.63 0.07
C ALA A 87 -6.13 -5.78 1.31
N SER A 88 -5.98 -4.45 1.15
CA SER A 88 -5.74 -3.56 2.30
C SER A 88 -6.85 -3.57 3.34
N LEU A 89 -8.11 -3.70 2.91
CA LEU A 89 -9.25 -3.75 3.82
C LEU A 89 -9.37 -5.12 4.50
N ALA A 90 -8.97 -6.19 3.82
CA ALA A 90 -8.94 -7.53 4.39
C ALA A 90 -7.80 -7.74 5.41
N ILE A 91 -6.70 -6.96 5.35
CA ILE A 91 -5.56 -7.13 6.26
C ILE A 91 -5.96 -7.01 7.72
N VAL A 92 -6.68 -5.95 8.14
CA VAL A 92 -6.99 -5.72 9.56
C VAL A 92 -7.78 -6.87 10.20
N PRO A 93 -8.92 -7.33 9.63
CA PRO A 93 -9.67 -8.45 10.22
C PRO A 93 -8.91 -9.78 10.21
N LEU A 94 -7.99 -9.98 9.26
CA LEU A 94 -7.13 -11.16 9.20
C LEU A 94 -5.96 -11.09 10.19
N LEU A 95 -5.37 -9.91 10.36
CA LEU A 95 -4.17 -9.65 11.17
C LEU A 95 -4.49 -9.51 12.65
N ALA A 96 -5.66 -8.97 13.02
CA ALA A 96 -5.99 -8.65 14.40
C ALA A 96 -5.87 -9.87 15.33
N PRO A 97 -6.44 -11.05 15.04
CA PRO A 97 -6.28 -12.22 15.91
C PRO A 97 -4.83 -12.66 16.11
N HIS A 98 -3.99 -12.54 15.07
CA HIS A 98 -2.57 -12.85 15.16
C HIS A 98 -1.84 -11.88 16.09
N VAL A 99 -1.96 -10.57 15.84
CA VAL A 99 -1.25 -9.55 16.63
C VAL A 99 -1.77 -9.46 18.05
N VAL A 100 -3.09 -9.52 18.25
CA VAL A 100 -3.72 -9.53 19.58
C VAL A 100 -3.28 -10.77 20.34
N GLY A 101 -3.33 -11.95 19.70
CA GLY A 101 -2.87 -13.20 20.28
C GLY A 101 -1.42 -13.14 20.73
N THR A 102 -0.49 -12.68 19.89
CA THR A 102 0.94 -12.66 20.24
C THR A 102 1.30 -11.52 21.19
N ALA A 103 0.74 -10.32 21.04
CA ALA A 103 1.11 -9.14 21.84
C ALA A 103 0.46 -9.14 23.22
N ILE A 104 -0.77 -9.64 23.35
CA ILE A 104 -1.49 -9.65 24.62
C ILE A 104 -1.16 -10.89 25.43
N ALA A 105 -0.99 -12.07 24.81
CA ALA A 105 -0.60 -13.27 25.55
C ALA A 105 0.76 -13.11 26.27
N ALA A 106 1.68 -12.33 25.69
CA ALA A 106 2.94 -11.94 26.35
C ALA A 106 2.74 -11.24 27.70
N ARG A 107 1.64 -10.50 27.90
CA ARG A 107 1.31 -9.83 29.17
C ARG A 107 0.79 -10.79 30.25
N TYR A 108 0.36 -11.98 29.85
CA TYR A 108 -0.16 -13.03 30.73
C TYR A 108 0.85 -14.16 30.95
N GLY A 109 2.14 -13.90 30.70
CA GLY A 109 3.24 -14.86 30.92
C GLY A 109 3.48 -15.83 29.77
N VAL A 110 2.71 -15.73 28.69
CA VAL A 110 2.90 -16.56 27.49
C VAL A 110 3.93 -15.91 26.59
N VAL A 111 5.19 -16.31 26.69
CA VAL A 111 6.20 -15.88 25.71
C VAL A 111 5.91 -16.61 24.40
N PRO A 112 5.38 -15.93 23.37
CA PRO A 112 5.05 -16.61 22.11
C PRO A 112 6.36 -17.09 21.49
N SER A 113 6.43 -18.33 21.02
CA SER A 113 7.57 -18.91 20.30
C SER A 113 7.06 -19.73 19.13
N PHE A 114 7.92 -20.05 18.17
CA PHE A 114 7.50 -20.96 17.11
C PHE A 114 7.21 -22.36 17.67
N ALA A 115 7.96 -22.78 18.69
CA ALA A 115 7.69 -24.01 19.43
C ALA A 115 6.31 -24.06 20.10
N SER A 116 5.70 -22.92 20.47
CA SER A 116 4.34 -22.87 21.02
C SER A 116 3.26 -22.55 19.98
N LEU A 117 3.56 -21.70 19.00
CA LEU A 117 2.58 -21.24 18.00
C LEU A 117 2.36 -22.23 16.85
N ILE A 118 3.37 -22.99 16.43
CA ILE A 118 3.19 -23.98 15.35
C ILE A 118 2.24 -25.10 15.77
N PRO A 119 2.39 -25.76 16.94
CA PRO A 119 1.41 -26.75 17.40
C PRO A 119 0.01 -26.18 17.54
N TYR A 120 -0.10 -24.95 18.05
CA TYR A 120 -1.39 -24.25 18.16
C TYR A 120 -2.06 -24.06 16.80
N PHE A 121 -1.36 -23.53 15.79
CA PHE A 121 -1.96 -23.29 14.47
C PHE A 121 -2.16 -24.56 13.64
N TRP A 122 -1.35 -25.59 13.85
CA TRP A 122 -1.37 -26.79 13.00
C TRP A 122 -2.26 -27.90 13.55
N ILE A 123 -2.30 -28.08 14.87
CA ILE A 123 -3.02 -29.17 15.54
C ILE A 123 -4.27 -28.65 16.26
N ASP A 124 -4.13 -27.62 17.10
CA ASP A 124 -5.24 -27.16 17.97
C ASP A 124 -6.29 -26.32 17.21
N GLN A 125 -5.84 -25.28 16.50
CA GLN A 125 -6.67 -24.31 15.77
C GLN A 125 -6.27 -24.24 14.28
N PRO A 126 -6.51 -25.30 13.49
CA PRO A 126 -6.14 -25.34 12.07
C PRO A 126 -6.81 -24.24 11.24
N LEU A 127 -8.00 -23.77 11.65
CA LEU A 127 -8.66 -22.63 10.99
C LEU A 127 -7.92 -21.31 11.22
N GLU A 128 -7.31 -21.12 12.39
CA GLU A 128 -6.44 -19.96 12.66
C GLU A 128 -5.12 -20.06 11.90
N GLY A 129 -4.58 -21.28 11.72
CA GLY A 129 -3.46 -21.53 10.80
C GLY A 129 -3.79 -21.18 9.35
N LEU A 130 -4.96 -21.60 8.85
CA LEU A 130 -5.45 -21.23 7.53
C LEU A 130 -5.64 -19.70 7.40
N ARG A 131 -6.13 -19.04 8.45
CA ARG A 131 -6.21 -17.57 8.49
C ARG A 131 -4.83 -16.93 8.28
N GLN A 132 -3.76 -17.47 8.86
CA GLN A 132 -2.39 -16.95 8.67
C GLN A 132 -1.92 -17.12 7.22
N VAL A 133 -2.25 -18.24 6.57
CA VAL A 133 -1.95 -18.46 5.14
C VAL A 133 -2.66 -17.42 4.26
N VAL A 134 -3.96 -17.18 4.51
CA VAL A 134 -4.74 -16.16 3.78
C VAL A 134 -4.21 -14.75 4.06
N LEU A 135 -3.92 -14.43 5.33
CA LEU A 135 -3.32 -13.16 5.75
C LEU A 135 -2.02 -12.90 4.99
N LEU A 136 -1.12 -13.89 4.94
CA LEU A 136 0.15 -13.78 4.22
C LEU A 136 -0.09 -13.42 2.75
N ALA A 137 -0.94 -14.17 2.05
CA ALA A 137 -1.23 -13.91 0.65
C ALA A 137 -1.76 -12.48 0.43
N VAL A 138 -2.76 -12.08 1.21
CA VAL A 138 -3.39 -10.76 1.13
C VAL A 138 -2.39 -9.64 1.43
N LEU A 139 -1.67 -9.75 2.55
CA LEU A 139 -0.70 -8.75 3.00
C LEU A 139 0.47 -8.62 2.04
N TRP A 140 1.00 -9.75 1.53
CA TRP A 140 2.14 -9.75 0.61
C TRP A 140 1.75 -9.16 -0.75
N ILE A 141 0.59 -9.52 -1.30
CA ILE A 141 0.06 -8.93 -2.54
C ILE A 141 -0.10 -7.41 -2.38
N HIS A 142 -0.72 -6.95 -1.29
CA HIS A 142 -0.87 -5.53 -0.99
C HIS A 142 0.49 -4.81 -0.94
N GLY A 143 1.44 -5.37 -0.20
CA GLY A 143 2.80 -4.86 -0.05
C GLY A 143 3.56 -4.80 -1.37
N CYS A 144 3.60 -5.89 -2.12
CA CYS A 144 4.29 -5.98 -3.41
C CYS A 144 3.72 -4.99 -4.43
N ILE A 145 2.39 -4.84 -4.53
CA ILE A 145 1.79 -3.81 -5.41
C ILE A 145 2.24 -2.41 -4.98
N GLY A 146 2.23 -2.13 -3.67
CA GLY A 146 2.65 -0.86 -3.10
C GLY A 146 4.10 -0.52 -3.42
N VAL A 147 5.02 -1.44 -3.13
CA VAL A 147 6.45 -1.29 -3.41
C VAL A 147 6.70 -1.19 -4.91
N TYR A 148 6.14 -2.08 -5.72
CA TYR A 148 6.33 -2.10 -7.17
C TYR A 148 5.89 -0.78 -7.81
N THR A 149 4.70 -0.28 -7.48
CA THR A 149 4.17 0.97 -8.06
C THR A 149 4.99 2.20 -7.67
N TRP A 150 5.70 2.18 -6.54
CA TRP A 150 6.64 3.23 -6.15
C TRP A 150 8.03 3.05 -6.76
N ALA A 151 8.55 1.83 -6.75
CA ALA A 151 9.91 1.52 -7.14
C ALA A 151 10.09 1.60 -8.66
N ARG A 152 9.10 1.17 -9.46
CA ARG A 152 9.18 1.13 -10.94
C ARG A 152 9.39 2.47 -11.65
N ILE A 153 9.24 3.59 -10.93
CA ILE A 153 9.45 4.95 -11.43
C ILE A 153 10.77 5.56 -10.93
N GLN A 154 11.57 4.80 -10.17
CA GLN A 154 12.88 5.22 -9.68
C GLN A 154 13.97 4.83 -10.70
N LEU A 155 14.99 5.67 -10.83
CA LEU A 155 16.12 5.45 -11.75
C LEU A 155 16.85 4.11 -11.50
N TRP A 156 16.97 3.70 -10.24
CA TRP A 156 17.67 2.48 -9.87
C TRP A 156 16.90 1.20 -10.22
N TRP A 157 15.58 1.28 -10.45
CA TRP A 157 14.74 0.11 -10.70
C TRP A 157 15.11 -0.64 -11.98
N ALA A 158 15.59 0.08 -13.01
CA ALA A 158 16.05 -0.53 -14.25
C ALA A 158 17.17 -1.55 -14.03
N ARG A 159 18.00 -1.37 -12.98
CA ARG A 159 19.10 -2.26 -12.63
C ARG A 159 18.69 -3.30 -11.58
N ALA A 160 17.98 -2.89 -10.54
CA ALA A 160 17.66 -3.78 -9.42
C ALA A 160 16.40 -4.64 -9.63
N GLY A 161 15.46 -4.19 -10.46
CA GLY A 161 14.13 -4.82 -10.58
C GLY A 161 14.21 -6.30 -10.97
N ALA A 162 15.09 -6.65 -11.91
CA ALA A 162 15.31 -8.04 -12.34
C ALA A 162 15.72 -8.97 -11.19
N PHE A 163 16.53 -8.48 -10.26
CA PHE A 163 16.97 -9.24 -9.08
C PHE A 163 15.91 -9.31 -7.99
N LEU A 164 15.05 -8.29 -7.87
CA LEU A 164 14.03 -8.22 -6.81
C LEU A 164 12.79 -9.08 -7.12
N TYR A 165 12.45 -9.32 -8.39
CA TYR A 165 11.27 -10.13 -8.75
C TYR A 165 11.33 -11.58 -8.22
N PRO A 166 12.46 -12.33 -8.35
CA PRO A 166 12.56 -13.66 -7.78
C PRO A 166 12.27 -13.68 -6.28
N PHE A 167 12.77 -12.71 -5.51
CA PHE A 167 12.54 -12.65 -4.06
C PHE A 167 11.08 -12.35 -3.70
N ALA A 168 10.37 -11.56 -4.52
CA ALA A 168 8.94 -11.31 -4.33
C ALA A 168 8.09 -12.59 -4.41
N VAL A 169 8.57 -13.62 -5.10
CA VAL A 169 7.92 -14.95 -5.17
C VAL A 169 8.53 -15.92 -4.18
N ALA A 170 9.86 -15.99 -4.09
CA ALA A 170 10.55 -16.97 -3.28
C ALA A 170 10.27 -16.82 -1.79
N ILE A 171 10.24 -15.59 -1.26
CA ILE A 171 10.04 -15.34 0.18
C ILE A 171 8.70 -15.88 0.71
N PRO A 172 7.53 -15.53 0.13
CA PRO A 172 6.25 -16.08 0.62
C PRO A 172 6.15 -17.59 0.38
N VAL A 173 6.69 -18.12 -0.72
CA VAL A 173 6.66 -19.55 -1.02
C VAL A 173 7.48 -20.32 0.02
N LEU A 174 8.72 -19.91 0.28
CA LEU A 174 9.58 -20.53 1.28
C LEU A 174 9.00 -20.39 2.68
N GLY A 175 8.38 -19.24 3.00
CA GLY A 175 7.65 -19.05 4.26
C GLY A 175 6.50 -20.03 4.43
N LEU A 176 5.65 -20.20 3.40
CA LEU A 176 4.54 -21.15 3.44
C LEU A 176 5.02 -22.61 3.54
N LEU A 177 6.05 -22.99 2.76
CA LEU A 177 6.65 -24.32 2.86
C LEU A 177 7.26 -24.56 4.24
N GLY A 178 7.94 -23.56 4.81
CA GLY A 178 8.49 -23.62 6.15
C GLY A 178 7.42 -23.78 7.23
N PHE A 179 6.26 -23.13 7.09
CA PHE A 179 5.13 -23.30 7.99
C PHE A 179 4.55 -24.72 7.93
N VAL A 180 4.33 -25.25 6.72
CA VAL A 180 3.81 -26.62 6.51
C VAL A 180 4.78 -27.66 7.06
N GLU A 181 6.06 -27.53 6.75
CA GLU A 181 7.11 -28.46 7.18
C GLU A 181 7.31 -28.44 8.70
N ALA A 182 7.29 -27.26 9.31
CA ALA A 182 7.28 -27.12 10.77
C ALA A 182 6.08 -27.83 11.40
N GLY A 183 4.89 -27.74 10.78
CA GLY A 183 3.71 -28.47 11.23
C GLY A 183 3.86 -29.99 11.17
N ASN A 184 4.44 -30.51 10.09
CA ASN A 184 4.73 -31.94 9.93
C ASN A 184 5.72 -32.44 10.99
N GLN A 185 6.78 -31.67 11.28
CA GLN A 185 7.75 -32.01 12.33
C GLN A 185 7.10 -32.12 13.71
N VAL A 186 6.23 -31.17 14.06
CA VAL A 186 5.51 -31.19 15.35
C VAL A 186 4.67 -32.46 15.50
N ILE A 187 4.01 -32.92 14.44
CA ILE A 187 3.27 -34.19 14.43
C ILE A 187 4.23 -35.38 14.58
N ALA A 188 5.32 -35.40 13.80
CA ALA A 188 6.29 -36.49 13.80
C ALA A 188 6.99 -36.66 15.16
N GLU A 189 7.24 -35.55 15.87
CA GLU A 189 7.82 -35.53 17.20
C GLU A 189 6.80 -35.83 18.32
N GLY A 190 5.51 -35.96 18.00
CA GLY A 190 4.45 -36.20 18.98
C GLY A 190 4.28 -35.06 19.98
N ARG A 191 4.59 -33.82 19.58
CA ARG A 191 4.45 -32.66 20.47
C ARG A 191 2.97 -32.43 20.79
N PRO A 192 2.64 -32.07 22.04
CA PRO A 192 1.26 -31.74 22.41
C PRO A 192 0.80 -30.47 21.66
N ALA A 193 -0.49 -30.43 21.32
CA ALA A 193 -1.12 -29.31 20.62
C ALA A 193 -0.98 -27.98 21.37
N LEU A 194 -1.00 -28.04 22.70
CA LEU A 194 -0.67 -26.95 23.61
C LEU A 194 0.42 -27.43 24.57
N PRO A 195 1.61 -26.81 24.60
CA PRO A 195 2.60 -27.13 25.62
C PRO A 195 2.07 -26.75 27.02
N PRO A 196 2.53 -27.40 28.10
CA PRO A 196 2.14 -27.05 29.46
C PRO A 196 2.46 -25.58 29.74
N MET A 197 1.41 -24.77 29.88
CA MET A 197 1.54 -23.33 30.04
C MET A 197 1.20 -22.96 31.48
N GLN A 198 2.18 -22.43 32.21
CA GLN A 198 1.95 -21.87 33.55
C GLN A 198 1.31 -20.49 33.36
N LEU A 199 -0.02 -20.47 33.28
CA LEU A 199 -0.80 -19.26 33.07
C LEU A 199 -1.14 -18.59 34.40
N ALA A 200 -1.13 -17.26 34.42
CA ALA A 200 -1.60 -16.48 35.56
C ALA A 200 -3.12 -16.54 35.76
N LEU A 201 -3.87 -16.89 34.71
CA LEU A 201 -5.33 -17.04 34.70
C LEU A 201 -5.72 -18.37 34.05
N PRO A 202 -6.92 -18.90 34.31
CA PRO A 202 -7.47 -20.02 33.54
C PRO A 202 -7.43 -19.72 32.03
N PHE A 203 -7.06 -20.73 31.23
CA PHE A 203 -6.92 -20.58 29.78
C PHE A 203 -8.20 -20.04 29.10
N GLU A 204 -9.36 -20.52 29.53
CA GLU A 204 -10.66 -20.08 29.01
C GLU A 204 -10.93 -18.58 29.24
N GLU A 205 -10.47 -18.04 30.36
CA GLU A 205 -10.60 -16.61 30.66
C GLU A 205 -9.72 -15.77 29.73
N ILE A 206 -8.48 -16.21 29.50
CA ILE A 206 -7.56 -15.57 28.54
C ILE A 206 -8.15 -15.60 27.13
N LEU A 207 -8.69 -16.74 26.69
CA LEU A 207 -9.36 -16.87 25.40
C LEU A 207 -10.55 -15.92 25.27
N ALA A 208 -11.39 -15.81 26.31
CA ALA A 208 -12.53 -14.90 26.32
C ALA A 208 -12.09 -13.42 26.19
N ILE A 209 -11.02 -13.03 26.90
CA ILE A 209 -10.42 -11.69 26.80
C ILE A 209 -9.91 -11.43 25.37
N LEU A 210 -9.12 -12.35 24.81
CA LEU A 210 -8.57 -12.21 23.44
C LEU A 210 -9.70 -12.10 22.41
N LYS A 211 -10.74 -12.92 22.53
CA LYS A 211 -11.92 -12.88 21.66
C LYS A 211 -12.66 -11.55 21.76
N SER A 212 -12.88 -11.04 22.98
CA SER A 212 -13.53 -9.74 23.21
C SER A 212 -12.74 -8.59 22.58
N ILE A 213 -11.41 -8.58 22.74
CA ILE A 213 -10.53 -7.58 22.15
C ILE A 213 -10.56 -7.67 20.62
N ASN A 214 -10.48 -8.88 20.06
CA ASN A 214 -10.56 -9.08 18.61
C ASN A 214 -11.88 -8.56 18.01
N TRP A 215 -13.02 -8.84 18.64
CA TRP A 215 -14.31 -8.30 18.21
C TRP A 215 -14.39 -6.79 18.36
N THR A 216 -13.84 -6.23 19.44
CA THR A 216 -13.77 -4.78 19.63
C THR A 216 -12.96 -4.12 18.51
N VAL A 217 -11.77 -4.64 18.20
CA VAL A 217 -10.93 -4.16 17.10
C VAL A 217 -11.68 -4.27 15.76
N PHE A 218 -12.37 -5.39 15.53
CA PHE A 218 -13.16 -5.60 14.31
C PHE A 218 -14.27 -4.56 14.16
N TYR A 219 -15.10 -4.35 15.18
CA TYR A 219 -16.22 -3.41 15.11
C TYR A 219 -15.75 -1.96 14.99
N VAL A 220 -14.70 -1.57 15.72
CA VAL A 220 -14.08 -0.24 15.57
C VAL A 220 -13.56 -0.06 14.15
N TYR A 221 -12.86 -1.05 13.61
CA TYR A 221 -12.34 -1.01 12.24
C TYR A 221 -13.47 -0.87 11.20
N VAL A 222 -14.51 -1.70 11.28
CA VAL A 222 -15.67 -1.63 10.37
C VAL A 222 -16.36 -0.27 10.51
N GLY A 223 -16.56 0.22 11.73
CA GLY A 223 -17.13 1.53 12.00
C GLY A 223 -16.33 2.66 11.36
N LEU A 224 -15.00 2.63 11.44
CA LEU A 224 -14.13 3.60 10.78
C LEU A 224 -14.20 3.54 9.25
N VAL A 225 -14.25 2.34 8.67
CA VAL A 225 -14.39 2.18 7.21
C VAL A 225 -15.74 2.73 6.74
N VAL A 226 -16.83 2.37 7.41
CA VAL A 226 -18.17 2.86 7.10
C VAL A 226 -18.23 4.38 7.24
N LEU A 227 -17.68 4.94 8.33
CA LEU A 227 -17.61 6.38 8.55
C LEU A 227 -16.88 7.09 7.41
N VAL A 228 -15.74 6.56 6.96
CA VAL A 228 -14.97 7.13 5.84
C VAL A 228 -15.77 7.11 4.54
N LEU A 229 -16.49 6.02 4.25
CA LEU A 229 -17.32 5.90 3.06
C LEU A 229 -18.54 6.83 3.09
N VAL A 230 -19.20 6.96 4.24
CA VAL A 230 -20.32 7.90 4.44
C VAL A 230 -19.83 9.34 4.32
N ALA A 231 -18.77 9.71 5.03
CA ALA A 231 -18.17 11.06 4.95
C ALA A 231 -17.75 11.40 3.52
N ARG A 232 -17.19 10.44 2.78
CA ARG A 232 -16.87 10.58 1.36
C ARG A 232 -18.14 10.86 0.53
N GLN A 233 -19.21 10.09 0.73
CA GLN A 233 -20.45 10.26 -0.04
C GLN A 233 -21.10 11.62 0.23
N LEU A 234 -21.10 12.08 1.48
CA LEU A 234 -21.58 13.42 1.86
C LEU A 234 -20.76 14.52 1.17
N ARG A 235 -19.42 14.44 1.21
CA ARG A 235 -18.52 15.38 0.52
C ARG A 235 -18.79 15.47 -0.98
N LEU A 236 -19.10 14.34 -1.63
CA LEU A 236 -19.36 14.30 -3.07
C LEU A 236 -20.76 14.82 -3.42
N ALA A 237 -21.75 14.59 -2.56
CA ALA A 237 -23.10 15.13 -2.74
C ALA A 237 -23.13 16.66 -2.68
N SER A 238 -22.18 17.29 -1.97
CA SER A 238 -22.05 18.74 -1.90
C SER A 238 -21.36 19.40 -3.12
N ASN A 239 -20.99 18.65 -4.16
CA ASN A 239 -20.35 19.19 -5.37
C ASN A 239 -21.22 18.94 -6.61
N ASP A 240 -21.97 19.95 -7.03
CA ASP A 240 -22.85 19.94 -8.21
C ASP A 240 -22.29 20.72 -9.42
N GLY A 241 -21.20 21.46 -9.23
CA GLY A 241 -20.57 22.23 -10.30
C GLY A 241 -20.14 21.36 -11.48
N LEU A 242 -20.58 21.71 -12.70
CA LEU A 242 -20.22 20.98 -13.92
C LEU A 242 -18.85 21.44 -14.44
N VAL A 243 -17.99 20.48 -14.78
CA VAL A 243 -16.68 20.73 -15.42
C VAL A 243 -16.69 20.07 -16.79
N ARG A 244 -16.47 20.85 -17.85
CA ARG A 244 -16.29 20.36 -19.23
C ARG A 244 -14.83 20.54 -19.65
N VAL A 245 -14.23 19.49 -20.19
CA VAL A 245 -12.82 19.48 -20.59
C VAL A 245 -12.72 19.04 -22.04
N SER A 246 -12.10 19.88 -22.86
CA SER A 246 -11.74 19.57 -24.25
C SER A 246 -10.26 19.23 -24.32
N PHE A 247 -9.93 18.03 -24.78
CA PHE A 247 -8.55 17.55 -24.93
C PHE A 247 -8.03 17.75 -26.36
N ASP A 248 -6.70 17.69 -26.51
CA ASP A 248 -6.07 17.58 -27.82
C ASP A 248 -6.58 16.34 -28.59
N GLY A 249 -6.78 16.49 -29.91
CA GLY A 249 -7.37 15.45 -30.75
C GLY A 249 -8.90 15.40 -30.76
N GLY A 250 -9.58 16.42 -30.22
CA GLY A 250 -11.04 16.58 -30.34
C GLY A 250 -11.87 15.78 -29.33
N MET A 251 -11.24 15.07 -28.40
CA MET A 251 -11.94 14.37 -27.32
C MET A 251 -12.51 15.37 -26.31
N ALA A 252 -13.75 15.15 -25.90
CA ALA A 252 -14.40 15.92 -24.84
C ALA A 252 -14.74 15.01 -23.66
N ALA A 253 -14.66 15.54 -22.45
CA ALA A 253 -15.03 14.86 -21.22
C ALA A 253 -15.81 15.81 -20.31
N ALA A 254 -16.71 15.24 -19.51
CA ALA A 254 -17.44 15.99 -18.50
C ALA A 254 -17.29 15.30 -17.13
N GLY A 255 -17.28 16.11 -16.07
CA GLY A 255 -17.26 15.63 -14.70
C GLY A 255 -17.83 16.67 -13.76
N THR A 256 -17.68 16.42 -12.46
CA THR A 256 -18.12 17.36 -11.43
C THR A 256 -16.94 18.04 -10.76
N GLN A 257 -17.20 19.21 -10.19
CA GLN A 257 -16.25 19.97 -9.40
C GLN A 257 -15.66 19.09 -8.29
N GLY A 258 -14.36 19.26 -8.03
CA GLY A 258 -13.61 18.46 -7.07
C GLY A 258 -13.03 17.17 -7.65
N MET A 259 -13.41 16.75 -8.87
CA MET A 259 -12.66 15.74 -9.62
C MET A 259 -11.36 16.31 -10.15
N THR A 260 -10.28 15.53 -10.09
CA THR A 260 -9.05 15.91 -10.80
C THR A 260 -9.25 15.77 -12.32
N LEU A 261 -8.50 16.51 -13.14
CA LEU A 261 -8.54 16.33 -14.60
C LEU A 261 -8.27 14.87 -15.01
N LEU A 262 -7.42 14.16 -14.27
CA LEU A 262 -7.18 12.74 -14.51
C LEU A 262 -8.42 11.88 -14.19
N ASP A 263 -9.17 12.20 -13.14
CA ASP A 263 -10.40 11.47 -12.81
C ASP A 263 -11.48 11.73 -13.86
N ILE A 264 -11.63 12.97 -14.33
CA ILE A 264 -12.54 13.34 -15.43
C ILE A 264 -12.16 12.57 -16.69
N ALA A 265 -10.88 12.55 -17.06
CA ALA A 265 -10.40 11.80 -18.21
C ALA A 265 -10.73 10.29 -18.09
N ARG A 266 -10.47 9.69 -16.94
CA ARG A 266 -10.78 8.27 -16.69
C ARG A 266 -12.26 7.95 -16.72
N LEU A 267 -13.11 8.84 -16.21
CA LEU A 267 -14.56 8.64 -16.18
C LEU A 267 -15.15 8.60 -17.60
N ASN A 268 -14.50 9.28 -18.55
CA ASN A 268 -14.91 9.42 -19.94
C ASN A 268 -13.99 8.66 -20.92
N ASP A 269 -13.21 7.69 -20.42
CA ASP A 269 -12.30 6.86 -21.22
C ASP A 269 -11.28 7.63 -22.09
N VAL A 270 -10.92 8.85 -21.68
CA VAL A 270 -9.87 9.64 -22.33
C VAL A 270 -8.48 9.15 -21.87
N PRO A 271 -7.63 8.67 -22.79
CA PRO A 271 -6.35 8.10 -22.43
C PRO A 271 -5.36 9.19 -22.00
N MET A 272 -4.71 8.97 -20.85
CA MET A 272 -3.77 9.91 -20.24
C MET A 272 -2.67 9.18 -19.46
N ALA A 273 -1.43 9.59 -19.67
CA ALA A 273 -0.28 8.94 -19.05
C ALA A 273 -0.26 9.13 -17.54
N ASN A 274 -0.29 8.05 -16.77
CA ASN A 274 -0.42 8.11 -15.31
C ASN A 274 0.36 6.99 -14.60
N LEU A 275 1.68 6.87 -14.84
CA LEU A 275 2.50 5.75 -14.35
C LEU A 275 2.42 5.51 -12.84
N CYS A 276 2.33 6.58 -12.03
CA CYS A 276 2.14 6.48 -10.58
C CYS A 276 0.68 6.34 -10.14
N ARG A 277 -0.25 6.13 -11.08
CA ARG A 277 -1.70 5.99 -10.90
C ARG A 277 -2.39 7.18 -10.23
N GLY A 278 -1.95 8.38 -10.57
CA GLY A 278 -2.52 9.61 -10.03
C GLY A 278 -2.04 9.98 -8.64
N ARG A 279 -0.92 9.40 -8.17
CA ARG A 279 -0.33 9.70 -6.85
C ARG A 279 0.59 10.92 -6.84
N GLY A 280 0.68 11.67 -7.96
CA GLY A 280 1.52 12.86 -8.09
C GLY A 280 3.02 12.61 -7.87
N ARG A 281 3.56 11.48 -8.36
CA ARG A 281 4.98 11.10 -8.16
C ARG A 281 5.79 10.95 -9.43
N CYS A 282 5.17 10.55 -10.55
CA CYS A 282 5.90 10.24 -11.77
C CYS A 282 6.08 11.42 -12.72
N GLY A 283 5.24 12.46 -12.66
CA GLY A 283 5.26 13.56 -13.63
C GLY A 283 4.71 13.21 -15.03
N THR A 284 4.26 11.98 -15.30
CA THR A 284 3.71 11.66 -16.64
C THR A 284 2.35 12.28 -16.93
N CYS A 285 1.60 12.69 -15.91
CA CYS A 285 0.25 13.23 -16.05
C CYS A 285 0.26 14.73 -16.44
N ARG A 286 1.36 15.22 -17.04
CA ARG A 286 1.59 16.62 -17.41
C ARG A 286 0.60 17.08 -18.47
N VAL A 287 0.02 18.25 -18.23
CA VAL A 287 -0.90 18.92 -19.13
C VAL A 287 -0.61 20.41 -19.16
N GLU A 288 -0.87 21.03 -20.29
CA GLU A 288 -0.95 22.48 -20.44
C GLU A 288 -2.43 22.88 -20.51
N ILE A 289 -2.79 23.96 -19.81
CA ILE A 289 -4.15 24.50 -19.83
C ILE A 289 -4.14 25.69 -20.78
N ALA A 290 -4.69 25.50 -21.99
CA ALA A 290 -4.66 26.49 -23.07
C ALA A 290 -5.72 27.58 -22.90
N ASN A 291 -6.84 27.26 -22.27
CA ASN A 291 -7.89 28.21 -21.90
C ASN A 291 -8.65 27.64 -20.69
N GLY A 292 -9.03 28.50 -19.75
CA GLY A 292 -9.78 28.13 -18.56
C GLY A 292 -9.87 29.27 -17.56
N GLY A 293 -10.87 29.19 -16.68
CA GLY A 293 -11.02 30.14 -15.57
C GLY A 293 -9.87 30.07 -14.56
N MET A 294 -9.97 30.84 -13.48
CA MET A 294 -8.96 30.90 -12.43
C MET A 294 -8.70 29.51 -11.84
N LEU A 295 -7.48 28.99 -12.05
CA LEU A 295 -7.08 27.67 -11.56
C LEU A 295 -6.70 27.74 -10.07
N PRO A 296 -6.90 26.65 -9.32
CA PRO A 296 -6.36 26.54 -7.97
C PRO A 296 -4.84 26.69 -7.98
N LEU A 297 -4.31 27.26 -6.89
CA LEU A 297 -2.87 27.38 -6.66
C LEU A 297 -2.20 26.01 -6.76
N MET A 298 -0.96 26.02 -7.26
CA MET A 298 -0.14 24.81 -7.34
C MET A 298 0.30 24.41 -5.94
N GLU A 299 0.09 23.15 -5.56
CA GLU A 299 0.61 22.63 -4.30
C GLU A 299 2.13 22.41 -4.40
N ALA A 300 2.85 22.60 -3.29
CA ALA A 300 4.31 22.40 -3.24
C ALA A 300 4.77 21.00 -3.71
N GLU A 301 3.94 19.97 -3.56
CA GLU A 301 4.26 18.63 -4.06
C GLU A 301 4.10 18.49 -5.58
N GLU A 302 3.15 19.22 -6.18
CA GLU A 302 2.98 19.34 -7.63
C GLU A 302 4.19 20.05 -8.22
N GLU A 303 4.53 21.21 -7.69
CA GLU A 303 5.67 22.04 -8.09
C GLU A 303 6.99 21.24 -8.03
N LYS A 304 7.26 20.59 -6.90
CA LYS A 304 8.45 19.75 -6.73
C LYS A 304 8.53 18.61 -7.76
N THR A 305 7.40 18.06 -8.14
CA THR A 305 7.34 16.98 -9.13
C THR A 305 7.62 17.51 -10.53
N LEU A 306 7.05 18.66 -10.88
CA LEU A 306 7.25 19.34 -12.17
C LEU A 306 8.70 19.81 -12.34
N ALA A 307 9.26 20.45 -11.31
CA ALA A 307 10.66 20.87 -11.31
C ALA A 307 11.62 19.68 -11.50
N ARG A 308 11.36 18.56 -10.81
CA ARG A 308 12.19 17.34 -10.93
C ARG A 308 12.19 16.73 -12.33
N VAL A 309 11.10 16.85 -13.08
CA VAL A 309 11.02 16.31 -14.45
C VAL A 309 11.38 17.35 -15.52
N GLY A 310 11.77 18.56 -15.11
CA GLY A 310 12.05 19.67 -16.04
C GLY A 310 10.83 20.02 -16.88
N ALA A 311 9.65 20.12 -16.27
CA ALA A 311 8.45 20.50 -16.99
C ALA A 311 8.48 21.99 -17.40
N PRO A 312 7.92 22.35 -18.58
CA PRO A 312 7.85 23.73 -19.03
C PRO A 312 7.02 24.61 -18.09
N ALA A 313 7.25 25.92 -18.11
CA ALA A 313 6.45 26.88 -17.36
C ALA A 313 4.95 26.79 -17.74
N GLY A 314 4.06 26.96 -16.76
CA GLY A 314 2.61 26.83 -16.97
C GLY A 314 2.07 25.39 -17.02
N THR A 315 2.94 24.37 -16.97
CA THR A 315 2.53 22.97 -16.91
C THR A 315 1.86 22.63 -15.57
N ARG A 316 0.80 21.83 -15.61
CA ARG A 316 0.12 21.27 -14.44
C ARG A 316 0.14 19.74 -14.46
N LEU A 317 -0.03 19.12 -13.30
CA LEU A 317 -0.29 17.69 -13.17
C LEU A 317 -1.80 17.46 -13.15
N SER A 318 -2.35 16.88 -14.22
CA SER A 318 -3.77 16.52 -14.32
C SER A 318 -4.27 15.67 -13.16
N CYS A 319 -3.38 14.91 -12.53
CA CYS A 319 -3.67 14.08 -11.38
C CYS A 319 -3.68 14.79 -10.03
N GLN A 320 -3.35 16.07 -9.99
CA GLN A 320 -3.43 16.93 -8.80
C GLN A 320 -4.37 18.13 -9.02
N LEU A 321 -4.50 18.59 -10.26
CA LEU A 321 -5.38 19.70 -10.63
C LEU A 321 -6.86 19.27 -10.62
N ALA A 322 -7.61 19.78 -9.64
CA ALA A 322 -9.07 19.73 -9.60
C ALA A 322 -9.65 21.10 -9.98
N PRO A 323 -10.05 21.32 -11.24
CA PRO A 323 -10.54 22.63 -11.69
C PRO A 323 -11.91 22.98 -11.06
N PRO A 324 -12.23 24.28 -10.93
CA PRO A 324 -13.57 24.73 -10.56
C PRO A 324 -14.57 24.43 -11.69
N ALA A 325 -15.87 24.62 -11.41
CA ALA A 325 -16.91 24.52 -12.44
C ALA A 325 -16.62 25.46 -13.63
N GLY A 326 -16.85 24.97 -14.85
CA GLY A 326 -16.57 25.71 -16.09
C GLY A 326 -16.03 24.85 -17.22
N GLU A 327 -15.53 25.52 -18.26
CA GLU A 327 -14.98 24.89 -19.46
C GLU A 327 -13.47 25.09 -19.56
N PHE A 328 -12.74 24.03 -19.89
CA PHE A 328 -11.28 24.02 -19.95
C PHE A 328 -10.79 23.36 -21.23
N LYS A 329 -9.78 23.96 -21.86
CA LYS A 329 -9.05 23.37 -22.98
C LYS A 329 -7.69 22.89 -22.52
N VAL A 330 -7.43 21.60 -22.68
CA VAL A 330 -6.29 20.91 -22.09
C VAL A 330 -5.48 20.21 -23.17
N ARG A 331 -4.18 20.47 -23.22
CA ARG A 331 -3.23 19.77 -24.09
C ARG A 331 -2.41 18.79 -23.28
N ARG A 332 -2.41 17.52 -23.67
CA ARG A 332 -1.56 16.47 -23.06
C ARG A 332 -0.12 16.65 -23.55
N LEU A 333 0.83 16.70 -22.63
CA LEU A 333 2.25 16.87 -22.96
C LEU A 333 3.01 15.54 -23.05
N VAL A 334 2.38 14.45 -22.60
CA VAL A 334 2.99 13.11 -22.56
C VAL A 334 2.09 12.12 -23.29
N PRO A 335 2.65 11.28 -24.18
CA PRO A 335 1.89 10.25 -24.86
C PRO A 335 1.20 9.30 -23.87
N PRO A 336 -0.09 8.96 -24.08
CA PRO A 336 -0.89 8.26 -23.08
C PRO A 336 -0.35 6.88 -22.68
N PHE A 337 0.36 6.20 -23.58
CA PHE A 337 0.85 4.83 -23.38
C PHE A 337 2.36 4.76 -23.07
N LEU A 338 2.94 5.82 -22.49
CA LEU A 338 4.33 5.83 -22.06
C LEU A 338 4.61 4.70 -21.05
N ARG A 339 5.58 3.83 -21.33
CA ARG A 339 5.98 2.74 -20.42
C ARG A 339 6.96 3.26 -19.37
N ALA A 340 6.93 2.66 -18.18
CA ALA A 340 7.82 3.04 -17.08
C ALA A 340 9.32 2.97 -17.43
N ARG A 341 9.72 1.99 -18.25
CA ARG A 341 11.11 1.85 -18.72
C ARG A 341 11.57 2.96 -19.66
N ASP A 342 10.62 3.62 -20.33
CA ASP A 342 10.87 4.66 -21.32
C ASP A 342 10.78 6.06 -20.69
N LEU A 343 10.34 6.17 -19.42
CA LEU A 343 10.10 7.43 -18.72
C LEU A 343 11.32 8.35 -18.69
N HIS A 344 12.46 7.84 -18.21
CA HIS A 344 13.65 8.67 -18.03
C HIS A 344 14.25 9.14 -19.35
N ARG A 345 14.18 8.29 -20.40
CA ARG A 345 14.60 8.67 -21.76
C ARG A 345 13.68 9.73 -22.35
N PHE A 346 12.37 9.62 -22.12
CA PHE A 346 11.40 10.63 -22.54
C PHE A 346 11.68 11.99 -21.88
N ASP A 347 11.89 12.00 -20.56
CA ASP A 347 12.17 13.24 -19.80
C ASP A 347 13.53 13.88 -20.17
N GLU A 348 14.51 13.08 -20.61
CA GLU A 348 15.79 13.57 -21.12
C GLU A 348 15.66 14.18 -22.52
N ALA A 349 15.03 13.45 -23.45
CA ALA A 349 14.80 13.92 -24.81
C ALA A 349 13.99 15.24 -24.85
N HIS A 350 12.95 15.35 -24.01
CA HIS A 350 12.13 16.57 -23.94
C HIS A 350 12.91 17.76 -23.36
N ARG A 351 13.80 17.54 -22.38
CA ARG A 351 14.65 18.62 -21.86
C ARG A 351 15.60 19.15 -22.93
N LEU A 352 16.23 18.24 -23.69
CA LEU A 352 17.14 18.62 -24.77
C LEU A 352 16.44 19.39 -25.89
N SER A 353 15.21 19.00 -26.25
CA SER A 353 14.45 19.73 -27.29
C SER A 353 14.05 21.14 -26.88
N GLU A 354 13.76 21.38 -25.59
CA GLU A 354 13.41 22.73 -25.13
C GLU A 354 14.62 23.65 -24.97
N HIS A 355 15.75 23.12 -24.48
CA HIS A 355 17.00 23.89 -24.43
C HIS A 355 17.48 24.27 -25.84
N GLY A 356 17.44 23.33 -26.80
CA GLY A 356 17.80 23.63 -28.18
C GLY A 356 16.84 24.60 -28.89
N ALA A 357 15.56 24.62 -28.52
CA ALA A 357 14.60 25.60 -29.04
C ALA A 357 14.78 27.00 -28.41
N ALA A 358 15.21 27.07 -27.15
CA ALA A 358 15.54 28.34 -26.49
C ALA A 358 16.85 28.95 -27.02
N GLU A 359 17.89 28.14 -27.25
CA GLU A 359 19.16 28.59 -27.85
C GLU A 359 19.02 29.00 -29.32
N ALA A 360 18.05 28.47 -30.05
CA ALA A 360 17.76 28.88 -31.44
C ALA A 360 16.85 30.12 -31.54
N ALA A 361 16.29 30.59 -30.41
CA ALA A 361 15.42 31.76 -30.33
C ALA A 361 16.13 33.01 -29.76
N GLU A 362 17.36 32.86 -29.25
CA GLU A 362 18.35 33.93 -29.03
C GLU A 362 19.21 34.13 -30.27
#